data_AF-A0AAW1BIP6-F1
#
_entry.id   AF-A0AAW1BIP6-F1
#
_cell.length_a   1.000
_cell.length_b   1.000
_cell.length_c   1.000
_cell.angle_alpha   90.00
_cell.angle_beta   90.00
_cell.angle_gamma   90.00
#
_symmetry.space_group_name_H-M   'P 1'
#
loop_
_entity.id
_entity.type
_entity.pdbx_description
1 polymer ?
#
loop_
_entity_poly.entity_id
_entity_poly.type
_entity_poly.pdbx_seq_one_letter_code
_entity_poly.pdbx_strand_id
1 'polypeptide(L)'
;VLDCIVKWAQNFDEPVLLETWEIIWVRNVKFTQAQNLRENFYKMFYRWYLDPQKLSRMYSNLQPKCWRCGCLDATYYHIWWSCKSIKVFWIKIWWNIQKNFNRRIKFTPQLFLLGIIVD
;
A
#
# COMPACT_ATOMS: atom_id res chain seq x y z
N VAL A 1 15.14 3.00 5.79
CA VAL A 1 14.39 1.75 6.07
C VAL A 1 13.56 1.86 7.34
N LEU A 2 14.15 2.16 8.49
CA LEU A 2 13.43 2.25 9.78
C LEU A 2 12.23 3.23 9.76
N ASP A 3 12.39 4.41 9.15
CA ASP A 3 11.32 5.39 8.96
C ASP A 3 10.12 4.82 8.16
N CYS A 4 10.35 3.95 7.18
CA CYS A 4 9.27 3.32 6.41
C CYS A 4 8.47 2.33 7.28
N ILE A 5 9.17 1.54 8.09
CA ILE A 5 8.56 0.56 9.01
C ILE A 5 7.66 1.29 10.01
N VAL A 6 8.17 2.35 10.65
CA VAL A 6 7.42 3.16 11.61
C VAL A 6 6.17 3.77 10.96
N LYS A 7 6.31 4.36 9.77
CA LYS A 7 5.18 4.97 9.06
C LYS A 7 4.12 3.95 8.64
N TRP A 8 4.51 2.72 8.30
CA TRP A 8 3.56 1.64 8.03
C TRP A 8 2.87 1.17 9.31
N ALA A 9 3.62 0.97 10.39
CA ALA A 9 3.05 0.61 11.69
C ALA A 9 1.99 1.62 12.16
N GLN A 10 2.27 2.92 12.00
CA GLN A 10 1.31 4.00 12.29
C GLN A 10 0.05 3.97 11.41
N ASN A 11 0.10 3.39 10.20
CA ASN A 11 -1.08 3.32 9.33
C ASN A 11 -1.90 2.04 9.53
N PHE A 12 -1.29 1.03 10.12
CA PHE A 12 -1.93 -0.22 10.49
C PHE A 12 -2.45 -0.22 11.92
N ASP A 13 -2.05 0.77 12.72
CA ASP A 13 -2.27 0.83 14.17
C ASP A 13 -1.71 -0.42 14.90
N GLU A 14 -0.69 -1.04 14.31
CA GLU A 14 -0.04 -2.28 14.76
C GLU A 14 1.46 -2.26 14.46
N PRO A 15 2.31 -2.86 15.32
CA PRO A 15 3.75 -2.91 15.08
C PRO A 15 4.10 -3.83 13.90
N VAL A 16 5.00 -3.38 13.04
CA VAL A 16 5.61 -4.21 12.00
C VAL A 16 7.00 -4.62 12.46
N LEU A 17 7.19 -5.90 12.75
CA LEU A 17 8.47 -6.46 13.19
C LEU A 17 9.51 -6.38 12.07
N LEU A 18 10.78 -6.14 12.45
CA LEU A 18 11.89 -6.09 11.50
C LEU A 18 12.07 -7.42 10.76
N GLU A 19 11.92 -8.55 11.44
CA GLU A 19 12.01 -9.88 10.84
C GLU A 19 10.95 -10.08 9.75
N THR A 20 9.69 -9.69 10.03
CA THR A 20 8.61 -9.74 9.05
C THR A 20 8.95 -8.84 7.84
N TRP A 21 9.49 -7.66 8.10
CA TRP A 21 9.90 -6.72 7.05
C TRP A 21 10.97 -7.30 6.12
N GLU A 22 12.01 -7.94 6.67
CA GLU A 22 13.08 -8.59 5.91
C GLU A 22 12.55 -9.76 5.09
N ILE A 23 11.64 -10.56 5.64
CA ILE A 23 11.00 -11.67 4.93
C ILE A 23 10.21 -11.15 3.72
N ILE A 24 9.41 -10.10 3.88
CA ILE A 24 8.63 -9.49 2.80
C ILE A 24 9.59 -9.00 1.70
N TRP A 25 10.65 -8.30 2.09
CA TRP A 25 11.66 -7.80 1.15
C TRP A 25 12.26 -8.92 0.30
N VAL A 26 12.80 -9.95 0.95
CA VAL A 26 13.47 -11.06 0.25
C VAL A 26 12.50 -11.82 -0.65
N ARG A 27 11.28 -12.08 -0.19
CA ARG A 27 10.27 -12.82 -0.95
C ARG A 27 9.75 -12.01 -2.14
N ASN A 28 9.29 -10.79 -1.92
CA ASN A 28 8.56 -10.03 -2.95
C ASN A 28 9.48 -9.49 -4.05
N VAL A 29 10.74 -9.17 -3.74
CA VAL A 29 11.73 -8.77 -4.76
C VAL A 29 12.02 -9.90 -5.74
N LYS A 30 12.04 -11.14 -5.23
CA LYS A 30 12.33 -12.35 -6.02
C LYS A 30 11.10 -12.97 -6.67
N PHE A 31 9.89 -12.58 -6.25
CA PHE A 31 8.63 -13.19 -6.69
C PHE A 31 8.38 -13.07 -8.20
N THR A 32 8.82 -11.97 -8.83
CA THR A 32 8.53 -11.70 -10.23
C THR A 32 9.76 -11.22 -10.99
N GLN A 33 9.88 -11.63 -12.25
CA GLN A 33 10.87 -11.12 -13.20
C GLN A 33 10.38 -9.86 -13.94
N ALA A 34 9.09 -9.56 -13.86
CA ALA A 34 8.53 -8.39 -14.52
C ALA A 34 8.93 -7.12 -13.77
N GLN A 35 9.72 -6.28 -14.43
CA GLN A 35 10.31 -5.09 -13.81
C GLN A 35 9.25 -4.09 -13.34
N ASN A 36 8.16 -3.93 -14.10
CA ASN A 36 7.03 -3.08 -13.74
C ASN A 36 6.35 -3.51 -12.41
N LEU A 37 6.18 -4.82 -12.20
CA LEU A 37 5.61 -5.35 -10.96
C LEU A 37 6.58 -5.18 -9.78
N ARG A 38 7.88 -5.39 -10.03
CA ARG A 38 8.93 -5.16 -9.03
C ARG A 38 9.01 -3.69 -8.61
N GLU A 39 8.89 -2.77 -9.57
CA GLU A 39 8.85 -1.33 -9.31
C GLU A 39 7.61 -0.94 -8.50
N ASN A 40 6.44 -1.52 -8.81
CA ASN A 40 5.23 -1.30 -8.01
C ASN A 40 5.40 -1.77 -6.57
N PHE A 41 6.05 -2.92 -6.36
CA PHE A 41 6.43 -3.36 -5.02
C PHE A 41 7.35 -2.35 -4.33
N TYR A 42 8.38 -1.83 -4.99
CA TYR A 42 9.26 -0.80 -4.39
C TYR A 42 8.52 0.49 -4.05
N LYS A 43 7.67 0.98 -4.96
CA LYS A 43 6.81 2.13 -4.73
C LYS A 43 5.94 1.94 -3.50
N MET A 44 5.44 0.71 -3.30
CA MET A 44 4.60 0.32 -2.19
C MET A 44 5.40 0.19 -0.88
N PHE A 45 6.34 -0.73 -0.87
CA PHE A 45 7.14 -1.13 0.29
C PHE A 45 7.92 0.04 0.89
N TYR A 46 8.70 0.76 0.08
CA TYR A 46 9.48 1.91 0.53
C TYR A 46 8.71 3.22 0.57
N ARG A 47 7.41 3.20 0.21
CA ARG A 47 6.59 4.40 0.06
C ARG A 47 7.19 5.44 -0.88
N TRP A 48 7.88 4.96 -1.93
CA TRP A 48 8.57 5.81 -2.91
C TRP A 48 7.60 6.48 -3.89
N TYR A 49 6.36 5.99 -4.01
CA TYR A 49 5.35 6.64 -4.87
C TYR A 49 5.22 8.14 -4.56
N LEU A 50 5.23 8.96 -5.62
CA LEU A 50 5.02 10.40 -5.53
C LEU A 50 3.52 10.68 -5.47
N ASP A 51 3.01 10.81 -4.26
CA ASP A 51 1.65 11.24 -4.02
C ASP A 51 1.47 12.76 -4.27
N PRO A 52 0.25 13.24 -4.59
CA PRO A 52 -0.05 14.66 -4.80
C PRO A 52 0.38 15.55 -3.64
N GLN A 53 0.35 15.06 -2.40
CA GLN A 53 0.85 15.83 -1.25
C GLN A 53 2.38 16.02 -1.31
N LYS A 54 3.15 15.01 -1.71
CA LYS A 54 4.59 15.19 -2.00
C LYS A 54 4.81 16.12 -3.19
N LEU A 55 4.05 15.95 -4.26
CA LEU A 55 4.20 16.74 -5.49
C LEU A 55 3.88 18.22 -5.25
N SER A 56 2.84 18.56 -4.48
CA SER A 56 2.50 19.95 -4.15
C SER A 56 3.58 20.65 -3.32
N ARG A 57 4.43 19.90 -2.61
CA ARG A 57 5.59 20.45 -1.90
C ARG A 57 6.78 20.73 -2.81
N MET A 58 6.87 20.02 -3.94
CA MET A 58 7.92 20.20 -4.95
C MET A 58 7.56 21.27 -5.96
N TYR A 59 6.28 21.35 -6.33
CA TYR A 59 5.76 22.22 -7.36
C TYR A 59 4.60 23.07 -6.82
N SER A 60 4.80 24.38 -6.79
CA SER A 60 3.84 25.35 -6.21
C SER A 60 2.50 25.43 -6.95
N ASN A 61 2.45 25.00 -8.21
CA ASN A 61 1.24 24.98 -9.03
C ASN A 61 0.36 23.74 -8.83
N LEU A 62 0.82 22.74 -8.07
CA LEU A 62 0.09 21.50 -7.84
C LEU A 62 -0.67 21.52 -6.51
N GLN A 63 -1.91 21.03 -6.53
CA GLN A 63 -2.72 20.89 -5.32
C GLN A 63 -2.49 19.52 -4.66
N PRO A 64 -2.51 19.45 -3.31
CA PRO A 64 -2.31 18.20 -2.58
C PRO A 64 -3.52 17.24 -2.66
N LYS A 65 -4.62 17.65 -3.29
CA LYS A 65 -5.87 16.88 -3.32
C LYS A 65 -5.74 15.55 -4.06
N CYS A 66 -6.46 14.53 -3.59
CA CYS A 66 -6.51 13.22 -4.21
C CYS A 66 -7.07 13.26 -5.63
N TRP A 67 -6.30 12.80 -6.61
CA TRP A 67 -6.75 12.70 -8.01
C TRP A 67 -7.96 11.77 -8.22
N ARG A 68 -8.23 10.86 -7.28
CA ARG A 68 -9.31 9.87 -7.42
C ARG A 68 -10.61 10.29 -6.75
N CYS A 69 -10.55 10.90 -5.57
CA CYS A 69 -11.76 11.29 -4.83
C CYS A 69 -11.96 12.80 -4.74
N GLY A 70 -10.92 13.62 -4.88
CA GLY A 70 -10.98 15.07 -4.74
C GLY A 70 -11.28 15.61 -3.32
N CYS A 71 -11.64 14.75 -2.37
CA CYS A 71 -12.16 15.16 -1.06
C CYS A 71 -11.07 15.47 -0.02
N LEU A 72 -9.97 14.73 -0.02
CA LEU A 72 -8.92 14.80 0.99
C LEU A 72 -7.55 15.03 0.35
N ASP A 73 -6.62 15.54 1.15
CA ASP A 73 -5.21 15.54 0.82
C ASP A 73 -4.74 14.11 0.58
N ALA A 74 -4.03 13.94 -0.52
CA ALA A 74 -3.61 12.68 -1.06
C ALA A 74 -2.36 12.20 -0.34
N THR A 75 -2.49 11.85 0.94
CA THR A 75 -1.42 11.15 1.63
C THR A 75 -1.14 9.83 0.93
N TYR A 76 0.08 9.34 1.08
CA TYR A 76 0.47 8.04 0.55
C TYR A 76 -0.54 6.94 0.91
N TYR A 77 -0.90 6.80 2.20
CA TYR A 77 -1.84 5.77 2.65
C TYR A 77 -3.26 5.97 2.10
N HIS A 78 -3.67 7.23 1.89
CA HIS A 78 -4.95 7.52 1.27
C HIS A 78 -5.04 6.98 -0.15
N ILE A 79 -4.03 7.22 -0.98
CA ILE A 79 -4.05 6.82 -2.40
C ILE A 79 -4.00 5.30 -2.58
N TRP A 80 -3.36 4.60 -1.65
CA TRP A 80 -3.18 3.15 -1.72
C TRP A 80 -4.25 2.37 -0.97
N TRP A 81 -4.92 2.95 0.04
CA TRP A 81 -5.88 2.21 0.87
C TRP A 81 -7.12 3.00 1.30
N SER A 82 -6.94 4.13 2.00
CA SER A 82 -8.09 4.75 2.71
C SER A 82 -9.05 5.52 1.80
N CYS A 83 -8.64 5.87 0.58
CA CYS A 83 -9.50 6.53 -0.40
C CYS A 83 -10.72 5.69 -0.77
N LYS A 84 -11.91 6.31 -0.77
CA LYS A 84 -13.18 5.65 -1.10
C LYS A 84 -13.14 4.94 -2.45
N SER A 85 -12.62 5.61 -3.49
CA SER A 85 -12.50 5.03 -4.83
C SER A 85 -11.58 3.79 -4.85
N ILE A 86 -10.55 3.78 -4.01
CA ILE A 86 -9.58 2.68 -3.92
C ILE A 86 -10.09 1.54 -3.05
N LYS A 87 -10.84 1.82 -1.98
CA LYS A 87 -11.54 0.78 -1.24
C LYS A 87 -12.48 -0.04 -2.13
N VAL A 88 -13.20 0.59 -3.06
CA VAL A 88 -14.05 -0.13 -4.03
C VAL A 88 -13.23 -1.09 -4.88
N PHE A 89 -12.04 -0.68 -5.33
CA PHE A 89 -11.12 -1.57 -6.04
C PHE A 89 -10.67 -2.76 -5.17
N TRP A 90 -10.18 -2.50 -3.96
CA TRP A 90 -9.70 -3.57 -3.07
C TRP A 90 -10.80 -4.54 -2.64
N ILE A 91 -12.02 -4.06 -2.43
CA ILE A 91 -13.18 -4.91 -2.12
C ILE A 91 -13.44 -5.88 -3.28
N LYS A 92 -13.37 -5.42 -4.54
CA LYS A 92 -13.52 -6.30 -5.71
C LYS A 92 -12.43 -7.36 -5.74
N ILE A 93 -11.17 -6.98 -5.50
CA ILE A 93 -10.06 -7.95 -5.45
C ILE A 93 -10.28 -8.96 -4.31
N TRP A 94 -10.62 -8.50 -3.11
CA TRP A 94 -10.90 -9.34 -1.95
C TRP A 94 -12.01 -10.37 -2.23
N TRP A 95 -13.14 -9.94 -2.81
CA TRP A 95 -14.21 -10.85 -3.20
C TRP A 95 -13.75 -11.90 -4.22
N ASN A 96 -12.98 -11.50 -5.23
CA ASN A 96 -12.46 -12.43 -6.23
C ASN A 96 -11.50 -13.45 -5.61
N ILE A 97 -10.57 -13.02 -4.76
CA ILE A 97 -9.63 -13.94 -4.09
C ILE A 97 -10.42 -14.95 -3.24
N GLN A 98 -11.35 -14.50 -2.40
CA GLN A 98 -12.14 -15.42 -1.57
C GLN A 98 -12.93 -16.44 -2.41
N LYS A 99 -13.55 -16.00 -3.50
CA LYS A 99 -14.30 -16.87 -4.41
C LYS A 99 -13.41 -17.93 -5.05
N ASN A 100 -12.23 -17.54 -5.54
CA ASN A 100 -11.34 -18.46 -6.25
C ASN A 100 -10.64 -19.46 -5.32
N PHE A 101 -10.27 -19.03 -4.11
CA PHE A 101 -9.57 -19.89 -3.15
C PHE A 101 -10.51 -20.61 -2.16
N ASN A 102 -11.81 -20.32 -2.20
CA ASN A 102 -12.84 -20.84 -1.28
C ASN A 102 -12.43 -20.72 0.20
N ARG A 103 -11.82 -19.59 0.56
CA ARG A 103 -11.33 -19.29 1.92
C ARG A 103 -11.78 -17.91 2.35
N ARG A 104 -12.11 -17.77 3.64
CA ARG A 104 -12.34 -16.46 4.26
C ARG A 104 -10.99 -15.81 4.50
N ILE A 105 -10.80 -14.63 3.91
CA ILE A 105 -9.56 -13.87 4.02
C ILE A 105 -9.90 -12.58 4.76
N LYS A 106 -9.08 -12.16 5.72
CA LYS A 106 -9.29 -10.88 6.40
C LYS A 106 -9.04 -9.73 5.43
N PHE A 107 -9.91 -8.73 5.44
CA PHE A 107 -9.77 -7.53 4.62
C PHE A 107 -8.90 -6.48 5.33
N THR A 108 -7.59 -6.70 5.35
CA THR A 108 -6.63 -5.86 6.08
C THR A 108 -5.64 -5.15 5.16
N PRO A 109 -5.26 -3.89 5.43
CA PRO A 109 -4.25 -3.20 4.64
C PRO A 109 -2.89 -3.91 4.67
N GLN A 110 -2.53 -4.53 5.78
CA GLN A 110 -1.32 -5.33 5.98
C GLN A 110 -1.19 -6.41 4.89
N LEU A 111 -2.27 -7.16 4.65
CA LEU A 111 -2.30 -8.23 3.67
C LEU A 111 -2.29 -7.69 2.23
N PHE A 112 -3.15 -6.70 1.94
CA PHE A 112 -3.34 -6.23 0.57
C PHE A 112 -2.21 -5.33 0.07
N LEU A 113 -1.52 -4.61 0.96
CA LEU A 113 -0.44 -3.70 0.58
C LEU A 113 0.94 -4.34 0.73
N LEU A 114 1.17 -5.13 1.78
CA LEU A 114 2.50 -5.69 2.07
C LEU A 114 2.56 -7.23 2.03
N GLY A 115 1.41 -7.92 1.90
CA GLY A 115 1.38 -9.38 1.93
C GLY A 115 1.57 -9.97 3.32
N ILE A 116 1.35 -9.19 4.39
CA ILE A 116 1.45 -9.65 5.77
C ILE A 116 0.15 -10.37 6.13
N ILE A 117 0.27 -11.65 6.49
CA ILE A 117 -0.85 -12.44 6.99
C ILE A 117 -1.02 -12.09 8.48
N VAL A 118 -2.22 -11.64 8.84
CA VAL A 118 -2.61 -11.36 10.22
C VAL A 118 -3.59 -12.45 10.62
N ASP A 119 -3.16 -13.34 11.51
CA ASP A 119 -3.97 -14.46 12.04
C ASP A 119 -5.16 -13.98 12.85
#